data_AF-A0A3Q3FZH1-F1
#
_entry.id   AF-A0A3Q3FZH1-F1
#
_cell.length_a   1.000
_cell.length_b   1.000
_cell.length_c   1.000
_cell.angle_alpha   90.00
_cell.angle_beta   90.00
_cell.angle_gamma   90.00
#
_symmetry.space_group_name_H-M   'P 1'
#
loop_
_entity.id
_entity.type
_entity.pdbx_description
1 polymer ?
#
loop_
_entity_poly.entity_id
_entity_poly.type
_entity_poly.pdbx_seq_one_letter_code
_entity_poly.pdbx_strand_id
1 'polypeptide(L)' 'MAAEGEYESILCVKPDVNVYRIPPRASNRAYRAADWKLDTPDWSGRMRITAKGKVAFIKL' A
#
# COMPACT_ATOMS: atom_id res chain seq x y z
N MET A 1 -28.46 14.26 17.07
CA MET A 1 -27.72 13.00 17.32
C MET A 1 -26.55 12.99 16.35
N ALA A 2 -25.35 12.72 16.83
CA ALA A 2 -24.08 13.07 16.19
C ALA A 2 -24.01 12.67 14.70
N ALA A 3 -23.40 13.54 13.89
CA ALA A 3 -23.04 13.23 12.51
C ALA A 3 -22.32 11.87 12.48
N GLU A 4 -22.92 10.88 11.83
CA GLU A 4 -22.26 9.64 11.43
C GLU A 4 -21.21 9.99 10.36
N GLY A 5 -20.18 10.74 10.75
CA GLY A 5 -18.96 10.84 9.98
C GLY A 5 -18.38 9.44 9.92
N GLU A 6 -18.46 8.81 8.75
CA GLU A 6 -18.06 7.42 8.52
C GLU A 6 -16.80 7.07 9.32
N TYR A 7 -16.93 6.10 10.23
CA TYR A 7 -15.88 5.70 11.16
C TYR A 7 -14.60 5.32 10.41
N GLU A 8 -13.50 6.04 10.66
CA GLU A 8 -12.18 5.66 10.13
C GLU A 8 -11.58 4.60 11.07
N SER A 9 -11.46 3.37 10.58
CA SER A 9 -10.80 2.27 11.30
C SER A 9 -9.40 2.06 10.73
N ILE A 10 -8.44 1.74 11.60
CA ILE A 10 -7.10 1.32 11.19
C ILE A 10 -7.09 -0.20 11.12
N LEU A 11 -6.92 -0.75 9.91
CA LEU A 11 -6.91 -2.20 9.70
C LEU A 11 -5.53 -2.80 9.92
N CYS A 12 -4.48 -2.10 9.49
CA CYS A 12 -3.12 -2.59 9.56
C CYS A 12 -2.14 -1.43 9.73
N VAL A 13 -1.13 -1.66 10.55
CA VAL A 13 0.04 -0.78 10.66
C VAL A 13 1.27 -1.67 10.59
N LYS A 14 2.18 -1.34 9.68
CA LYS A 14 3.49 -1.98 9.62
C LYS A 14 4.58 -0.90 9.71
N PRO A 15 5.47 -0.97 10.72
CA PRO A 15 6.50 0.06 10.93
C PRO A 15 7.57 0.05 9.83
N ASP A 16 7.94 -1.12 9.32
CA ASP A 16 8.98 -1.28 8.31
C ASP A 16 8.40 -1.90 7.04
N VAL A 17 8.30 -1.10 5.98
CA VAL A 17 7.82 -1.50 4.65
C VAL A 17 8.72 -0.89 3.59
N ASN A 18 9.09 -1.72 2.60
CA ASN A 18 9.80 -1.31 1.40
C ASN A 18 8.83 -1.33 0.21
N VAL A 19 8.77 -0.21 -0.53
CA VAL A 19 7.91 -0.05 -1.70
C VAL A 19 8.78 0.03 -2.95
N TYR A 20 8.40 -0.76 -3.97
CA TYR A 20 9.11 -0.86 -5.24
C TYR A 20 8.18 -0.48 -6.39
N ARG A 21 8.60 0.44 -7.25
CA ARG A 21 7.85 0.86 -8.43
C ARG A 21 8.14 -0.10 -9.57
N ILE A 22 7.14 -0.91 -9.91
CA ILE A 22 7.25 -1.83 -11.04
C ILE A 22 6.87 -1.08 -12.33
N PRO A 23 7.73 -1.03 -13.36
CA PRO A 23 7.39 -0.39 -14.63
C PRO A 23 6.20 -1.08 -15.31
N PRO A 24 5.31 -0.32 -15.99
CA PRO A 24 4.25 -0.92 -16.79
C PRO A 24 4.87 -1.75 -17.92
N ARG A 25 4.56 -3.05 -17.98
CA ARG A 25 5.08 -3.94 -19.02
C ARG A 25 4.11 -4.02 -20.20
N ALA A 26 4.67 -4.14 -21.39
CA ALA A 26 3.95 -4.28 -22.65
C ALA A 26 3.41 -5.71 -22.93
N SER A 27 3.65 -6.67 -22.04
CA SER A 27 3.37 -8.10 -22.26
C SER A 27 2.72 -8.73 -21.03
N ASN A 28 1.79 -9.67 -21.24
CA ASN A 28 1.09 -10.47 -20.21
C ASN A 28 1.99 -11.40 -19.37
N ARG A 29 3.31 -11.25 -19.40
CA ARG A 29 4.18 -11.96 -18.44
C ARG A 29 3.93 -11.41 -17.04
N ALA A 30 3.43 -12.27 -16.15
CA ALA A 30 3.21 -11.95 -14.74
C ALA A 30 4.47 -11.37 -14.08
N TYR A 31 4.27 -10.49 -13.09
CA TYR A 31 5.37 -9.89 -12.32
C TYR A 31 6.07 -10.95 -11.47
N ARG A 32 7.39 -11.07 -11.59
CA ARG A 32 8.21 -11.93 -10.74
C ARG A 32 9.03 -11.08 -9.78
N ALA A 33 9.08 -11.48 -8.51
CA ALA A 33 9.86 -10.76 -7.49
C ALA A 33 11.36 -10.67 -7.82
N ALA A 34 11.90 -11.65 -8.53
CA ALA A 34 13.29 -11.64 -9.01
C ALA A 34 13.59 -10.51 -10.02
N ASP A 35 12.56 -9.99 -10.70
CA ASP A 35 12.71 -8.86 -11.61
C ASP A 35 12.61 -7.51 -10.89
N TRP A 36 12.38 -7.51 -9.56
CA TRP A 36 12.27 -6.30 -8.77
C TRP A 36 13.65 -5.91 -8.27
N LYS A 37 13.97 -4.60 -8.28
CA LYS A 37 15.24 -4.08 -7.80
C LYS A 37 15.26 -4.04 -6.27
N LEU A 38 15.34 -5.21 -5.63
CA LEU A 38 15.22 -5.39 -4.17
C LEU A 38 16.27 -4.59 -3.38
N ASP A 39 17.42 -4.30 -3.98
CA ASP A 39 18.54 -3.59 -3.36
C ASP A 39 18.31 -2.09 -3.15
N THR A 40 17.43 -1.47 -3.95
CA THR A 40 17.11 -0.04 -3.83
C THR A 40 15.60 0.13 -3.83
N PRO A 41 14.96 0.14 -2.64
CA PRO A 41 13.55 0.49 -2.55
C PRO A 41 13.34 1.95 -2.96
N ASP A 42 12.26 2.23 -3.68
CA ASP A 42 11.88 3.59 -4.05
C ASP A 42 11.41 4.40 -2.84
N TRP A 43 10.86 3.70 -1.84
CA TRP A 43 10.47 4.28 -0.56
C TRP A 43 10.55 3.23 0.55
N SER A 44 10.96 3.66 1.74
CA SER A 44 10.99 2.85 2.95
C SER A 44 10.38 3.61 4.13
N GLY A 45 9.50 2.98 4.88
CA GLY A 45 8.91 3.60 6.06
C GLY A 45 7.69 2.87 6.60
N ARG A 46 6.88 3.61 7.36
CA ARG A 46 5.70 3.07 8.06
C ARG A 46 4.45 3.15 7.20
N MET A 47 3.90 2.00 6.84
CA MET A 47 2.60 1.93 6.16
C MET A 47 1.45 1.81 7.16
N ARG A 48 0.34 2.50 6.87
CA ARG A 48 -0.95 2.35 7.54
C ARG A 48 -2.06 2.12 6.52
N ILE A 49 -2.94 1.15 6.80
CA ILE A 49 -4.17 0.93 6.03
C ILE A 49 -5.35 1.41 6.88
N THR A 50 -6.12 2.34 6.33
CA THR A 50 -7.33 2.86 6.97
C THR A 50 -8.55 2.55 6.13
N ALA A 51 -9.64 2.12 6.75
CA ALA A 51 -10.92 1.94 6.08
C ALA A 51 -11.92 2.97 6.57
N LYS A 52 -12.67 3.55 5.63
CA LYS A 52 -13.79 4.45 5.88
C LYS A 52 -15.00 3.89 5.14
N GLY A 53 -16.01 3.44 5.89
CA GLY A 53 -17.16 2.74 5.32
C GLY A 53 -16.73 1.48 4.56
N LYS A 54 -17.04 1.42 3.25
CA LYS A 54 -16.70 0.30 2.35
C LYS A 54 -15.41 0.51 1.55
N VAL A 55 -14.68 1.61 1.79
CA VAL A 55 -13.47 1.98 1.05
C VAL A 55 -12.24 1.82 1.95
N ALA A 56 -11.17 1.22 1.41
CA ALA A 56 -9.87 1.12 2.06
C ALA A 56 -8.85 2.05 1.41
N PHE A 57 -8.04 2.70 2.23
CA PHE A 57 -6.97 3.62 1.85
C PHE A 57 -5.64 3.10 2.36
N ILE A 58 -4.62 3.14 1.50
CA ILE A 58 -3.24 2.84 1.86
C ILE A 58 -2.52 4.17 2.03
N LYS A 59 -1.97 4.40 3.23
CA LYS A 59 -1.16 5.56 3.59
C LYS A 59 0.27 5.06 3.79
N LEU A 60 1.19 5.54 2.95
CA LEU A 60 2.64 5.28 3.02
C LEU A 60 3.29 6.51 3.67
#